data_AF-A0AB38N3Y0-F1
#
_entry.id   AF-A0AB38N3Y0-F1
#
_cell.length_a   1.000
_cell.length_b   1.000
_cell.length_c   1.000
_cell.angle_alpha   90.00
_cell.angle_beta   90.00
_cell.angle_gamma   90.00
#
_symmetry.space_group_name_H-M   'P 1'
#
loop_
_entity.id
_entity.type
_entity.pdbx_description
1 polymer ?
#
loop_
_entity_poly.entity_id
_entity_poly.type
_entity_poly.pdbx_seq_one_letter_code
_entity_poly.pdbx_strand_id
1 'polypeptide(L)'
;MMQLKAEHDTGHHALDSMPKTTSGAIDLTTAVRIAEGGTHVLYRFGESPWVIKLMKQNPKSGELQQLEDNDAVLYDCFDREGQERCIREHHVTVDVRLPEKEPQRRVLSLVPYELCFKAAVKFDFKIEPTELDPYLIDQHEALFEKANLALLAGKTEVDFNLDDYAVLDPRIGAILKRLDTDASLRKVMMEFLTHYRAFYQRTNIILDAMGHENILFFKDAADCWQFKIGSVIKHDTGDYTRELYRTIHADKPVELNFVNFTHTYFSPANIRAVNACALKLHLPPVIDDVRIDTRDLIKMSRDLPIPERMLSYARHGDFEKVTELLTTHKQTLCFSLRDFWAYPLIADEYVKQQQPPAALGHYLHAVSRFPVVLPADEDEAKRVNGAKDDLLKRKKLHDEKWMSHGQQTTALSHFGFWAPKDADKEKAPQNNVDEAFLLS
;
A
#
# COMPACT_ATOMS: atom_id res chain seq x y z
N MET A 1 -5.60 -36.92 1.21
CA MET A 1 -5.24 -37.38 2.58
C MET A 1 -3.84 -37.96 2.72
N MET A 2 -3.22 -38.56 1.69
CA MET A 2 -1.87 -39.16 1.80
C MET A 2 -0.71 -38.14 1.68
N GLN A 3 -0.91 -37.00 0.99
CA GLN A 3 0.10 -35.93 0.81
C GLN A 3 0.33 -35.08 2.08
N LEU A 4 -0.74 -34.74 2.83
CA LEU A 4 -0.65 -33.98 4.09
C LEU A 4 0.28 -34.60 5.14
N LYS A 5 0.45 -35.94 5.10
CA LYS A 5 1.26 -36.67 6.09
C LYS A 5 2.76 -36.59 5.80
N ALA A 6 3.17 -36.45 4.53
CA ALA A 6 4.58 -36.36 4.14
C ALA A 6 5.14 -34.94 4.31
N GLU A 7 4.30 -33.92 4.20
CA GLU A 7 4.67 -32.50 4.40
C GLU A 7 4.75 -32.12 5.89
N HIS A 8 3.98 -32.79 6.76
CA HIS A 8 4.11 -32.62 8.21
C HIS A 8 5.50 -32.99 8.74
N ASP A 9 6.16 -33.99 8.13
CA ASP A 9 7.50 -34.43 8.53
C ASP A 9 8.58 -33.40 8.17
N THR A 10 8.48 -32.69 7.04
CA THR A 10 9.50 -31.71 6.62
C THR A 10 9.49 -30.44 7.50
N GLY A 11 8.31 -29.98 7.93
CA GLY A 11 8.16 -28.85 8.86
C GLY A 11 8.68 -29.14 10.27
N HIS A 12 8.47 -30.37 10.78
CA HIS A 12 9.00 -30.78 12.09
C HIS A 12 10.53 -30.88 12.08
N HIS A 13 11.11 -31.46 11.03
CA HIS A 13 12.57 -31.49 10.87
C HIS A 13 13.18 -30.08 10.74
N ALA A 14 12.47 -29.14 10.12
CA ALA A 14 12.91 -27.75 10.02
C ALA A 14 13.01 -27.08 11.40
N LEU A 15 12.02 -27.23 12.28
CA LEU A 15 12.05 -26.68 13.64
C LEU A 15 13.20 -27.25 14.49
N ASP A 16 13.50 -28.54 14.31
CA ASP A 16 14.58 -29.20 15.04
C ASP A 16 15.97 -28.72 14.64
N SER A 17 16.13 -28.25 13.40
CA SER A 17 17.39 -27.69 12.90
C SER A 17 17.64 -26.24 13.34
N MET A 18 16.64 -25.56 13.91
CA MET A 18 16.78 -24.15 14.28
C MET A 18 17.65 -23.97 15.52
N PRO A 19 18.44 -22.88 15.61
CA PRO A 19 19.13 -22.51 16.84
C PRO A 19 18.14 -22.42 18.01
N LYS A 20 18.45 -23.13 19.10
CA LYS A 20 17.67 -23.12 20.35
C LYS A 20 18.53 -22.61 21.50
N THR A 21 17.92 -21.86 22.40
CA THR A 21 18.52 -21.52 23.70
C THR A 21 18.70 -22.78 24.55
N THR A 22 19.46 -22.68 25.65
CA THR A 22 19.58 -23.79 26.63
C THR A 22 18.24 -24.25 27.19
N SER A 23 17.23 -23.36 27.24
CA SER A 23 15.86 -23.67 27.68
C SER A 23 15.02 -24.39 26.61
N GLY A 24 15.53 -24.56 25.39
CA GLY A 24 14.84 -25.18 24.27
C GLY A 24 14.01 -24.23 23.39
N ALA A 25 13.89 -22.95 23.78
CA ALA A 25 13.21 -21.93 22.96
C ALA A 25 14.00 -21.61 21.67
N ILE A 26 13.30 -21.37 20.55
CA ILE A 26 13.93 -20.95 19.29
C ILE A 26 14.57 -19.57 19.49
N ASP A 27 15.86 -19.46 19.16
CA ASP A 27 16.65 -18.28 19.43
C ASP A 27 16.73 -17.34 18.22
N LEU A 28 15.72 -16.49 18.06
CA LEU A 28 15.67 -15.49 16.98
C LEU A 28 16.67 -14.34 17.17
N THR A 29 17.44 -14.29 18.26
CA THR A 29 18.53 -13.31 18.40
C THR A 29 19.68 -13.56 17.41
N THR A 30 19.78 -14.80 16.93
CA THR A 30 20.77 -15.22 15.93
C THR A 30 20.22 -15.18 14.49
N ALA A 31 18.94 -14.84 14.31
CA ALA A 31 18.32 -14.69 13.01
C ALA A 31 18.46 -13.25 12.49
N VAL A 32 18.51 -13.11 11.17
CA VAL A 32 18.38 -11.80 10.52
C VAL A 32 16.90 -11.51 10.33
N ARG A 33 16.46 -10.35 10.79
CA ARG A 33 15.14 -9.80 10.42
C ARG A 33 15.20 -9.34 8.97
N ILE A 34 14.47 -10.00 8.08
CA ILE A 34 14.53 -9.73 6.63
C ILE A 34 13.40 -8.82 6.15
N ALA A 35 12.26 -8.81 6.85
CA ALA A 35 11.11 -7.95 6.54
C ALA A 35 10.14 -7.83 7.71
N GLU A 36 9.18 -6.91 7.60
CA GLU A 36 8.08 -6.72 8.54
C GLU A 36 6.78 -6.49 7.76
N GLY A 37 5.74 -7.26 8.08
CA GLY A 37 4.38 -7.05 7.61
C GLY A 37 3.50 -6.39 8.68
N GLY A 38 2.24 -6.14 8.36
CA GLY A 38 1.29 -5.56 9.31
C GLY A 38 1.09 -6.42 10.57
N THR A 39 0.96 -7.73 10.40
CA THR A 39 0.64 -8.69 11.47
C THR A 39 1.82 -9.54 11.94
N HIS A 40 2.95 -9.50 11.24
CA HIS A 40 4.05 -10.42 11.46
C HIS A 40 5.42 -9.79 11.16
N VAL A 41 6.48 -10.45 11.60
CA VAL A 41 7.88 -10.12 11.31
C VAL A 41 8.56 -11.34 10.71
N LEU A 42 9.31 -11.15 9.61
CA LEU A 42 9.99 -12.22 8.91
C LEU A 42 11.46 -12.30 9.36
N TYR A 43 11.88 -13.50 9.75
CA TYR A 43 13.23 -13.83 10.17
C TYR A 43 13.82 -14.94 9.29
N ARG A 44 15.14 -14.93 9.10
CA ARG A 44 15.87 -16.00 8.41
C ARG A 44 17.18 -16.29 9.13
N PHE A 45 17.45 -17.57 9.37
CA PHE A 45 18.74 -18.02 9.91
C PHE A 45 19.73 -18.26 8.77
N GLY A 46 20.73 -17.38 8.61
CA GLY A 46 21.73 -17.52 7.55
C GLY A 46 21.11 -17.78 6.17
N GLU A 47 21.63 -18.78 5.46
CA GLU A 47 21.08 -19.24 4.17
C GLU A 47 20.03 -20.36 4.30
N SER A 48 19.34 -20.45 5.44
CA SER A 48 18.25 -21.42 5.63
C SER A 48 17.25 -21.39 4.47
N PRO A 49 16.77 -22.57 4.02
CA PRO A 49 15.70 -22.66 3.02
C PRO A 49 14.33 -22.27 3.60
N TRP A 50 14.25 -21.91 4.88
CA TRP A 50 13.03 -21.52 5.56
C TRP A 50 13.08 -20.07 6.05
N VAL A 51 11.96 -19.38 5.87
CA VAL A 51 11.64 -18.10 6.50
C VAL A 51 10.71 -18.36 7.67
N ILE A 52 11.01 -17.72 8.80
CA ILE A 52 10.17 -17.75 10.00
C ILE A 52 9.32 -16.51 10.01
N LYS A 53 8.01 -16.69 9.90
CA LYS A 53 7.02 -15.63 10.00
C LYS A 53 6.46 -15.62 11.41
N LEU A 54 7.00 -14.73 12.25
CA LEU A 54 6.59 -14.58 13.63
C LEU A 54 5.41 -13.62 13.73
N MET A 55 4.29 -14.06 14.31
CA MET A 55 3.14 -13.19 14.52
C MET A 55 3.43 -12.14 15.60
N LYS A 56 3.10 -10.87 15.34
CA LYS A 56 3.28 -9.76 16.29
C LYS A 56 2.39 -9.93 17.53
N GLN A 57 1.20 -10.49 17.31
CA GLN A 57 0.23 -10.82 18.33
C GLN A 57 -0.14 -12.30 18.19
N ASN A 58 -0.31 -13.00 19.30
CA ASN A 58 -0.78 -14.38 19.24
C ASN A 58 -2.26 -14.39 18.86
N PRO A 59 -2.67 -15.24 17.90
CA PRO A 59 -4.08 -15.44 17.60
C PRO A 59 -4.83 -15.94 18.84
N LYS A 60 -6.11 -15.57 18.95
CA LYS A 60 -7.00 -16.08 19.99
C LYS A 60 -7.32 -17.56 19.75
N SER A 61 -7.92 -18.20 20.75
CA SER A 61 -8.34 -19.60 20.63
C SER A 61 -9.27 -19.79 19.42
N GLY A 62 -8.95 -20.76 18.57
CA GLY A 62 -9.71 -21.09 17.35
C GLY A 62 -9.32 -20.30 16.10
N GLU A 63 -8.74 -19.10 16.22
CA GLU A 63 -8.36 -18.28 15.05
C GLU A 63 -7.26 -18.96 14.20
N LEU A 64 -6.31 -19.66 14.86
CA LEU A 64 -5.27 -20.40 14.14
C LEU A 64 -5.83 -21.58 13.35
N GLN A 65 -6.75 -22.35 13.96
CA GLN A 65 -7.41 -23.46 13.27
C GLN A 65 -8.22 -22.95 12.08
N GLN A 66 -8.94 -21.85 12.25
CA GLN A 66 -9.69 -21.24 11.16
C GLN A 66 -8.78 -20.77 10.01
N LEU A 67 -7.60 -20.22 10.32
CA LEU A 67 -6.60 -19.87 9.31
C LEU A 67 -6.12 -21.13 8.56
N GLU A 68 -5.77 -22.20 9.27
CA GLU A 68 -5.33 -23.47 8.67
C GLU A 68 -6.44 -24.12 7.82
N ASP A 69 -7.69 -24.06 8.26
CA ASP A 69 -8.84 -24.57 7.51
C ASP A 69 -9.04 -23.77 6.20
N ASN A 70 -8.86 -22.44 6.25
CA ASN A 70 -8.94 -21.57 5.08
C ASN A 70 -7.76 -21.81 4.12
N ASP A 71 -6.55 -21.99 4.65
CA ASP A 71 -5.35 -22.34 3.87
C ASP A 71 -5.54 -23.70 3.17
N ALA A 72 -6.14 -24.68 3.83
CA ALA A 72 -6.45 -25.97 3.22
C ALA A 72 -7.39 -25.84 2.01
N VAL A 73 -8.41 -24.96 2.09
CA VAL A 73 -9.29 -24.67 0.95
C VAL A 73 -8.56 -23.90 -0.14
N LEU A 74 -7.64 -22.98 0.22
CA LEU A 74 -6.78 -22.28 -0.74
C LEU A 74 -5.95 -23.27 -1.54
N TYR A 75 -5.25 -24.18 -0.86
CA TYR A 75 -4.42 -25.21 -1.50
C TYR A 75 -5.25 -26.12 -2.40
N ASP A 76 -6.43 -26.56 -1.97
CA ASP A 76 -7.33 -27.38 -2.80
C ASP A 76 -7.90 -26.64 -4.04
N CYS A 77 -8.01 -25.31 -3.96
CA CYS A 77 -8.43 -24.48 -5.09
C CYS A 77 -7.31 -24.19 -6.08
N PHE A 78 -6.08 -23.99 -5.60
CA PHE A 78 -4.97 -23.48 -6.41
C PHE A 78 -3.93 -24.54 -6.76
N ASP A 79 -3.63 -25.51 -5.89
CA ASP A 79 -2.68 -26.60 -6.14
C ASP A 79 -3.34 -27.76 -6.89
N ARG A 80 -3.77 -27.50 -8.13
CA ARG A 80 -4.49 -28.45 -8.97
C ARG A 80 -3.62 -29.01 -10.08
N GLU A 81 -3.99 -30.19 -10.58
CA GLU A 81 -3.35 -30.80 -11.77
C GLU A 81 -1.82 -30.98 -11.62
N GLY A 82 -1.35 -31.20 -10.39
CA GLY A 82 0.07 -31.34 -10.08
C GLY A 82 0.85 -30.02 -10.07
N GLN A 83 0.19 -28.87 -10.14
CA GLN A 83 0.81 -27.56 -9.96
C GLN A 83 0.86 -27.21 -8.48
N GLU A 84 1.98 -26.66 -8.01
CA GLU A 84 2.15 -26.10 -6.67
C GLU A 84 2.07 -24.57 -6.78
N ARG A 85 0.86 -24.02 -6.70
CA ARG A 85 0.56 -22.59 -6.84
C ARG A 85 0.57 -21.85 -5.52
N CYS A 86 0.55 -22.53 -4.38
CA CYS A 86 0.54 -21.92 -3.06
C CYS A 86 1.87 -22.12 -2.32
N ILE A 87 2.25 -21.09 -1.56
CA ILE A 87 3.29 -21.22 -0.53
C ILE A 87 2.63 -21.87 0.68
N ARG A 88 3.17 -22.99 1.12
CA ARG A 88 2.64 -23.74 2.27
C ARG A 88 3.21 -23.18 3.56
N GLU A 89 2.33 -22.66 4.41
CA GLU A 89 2.69 -22.14 5.72
C GLU A 89 2.42 -23.21 6.79
N HIS A 90 3.44 -23.57 7.56
CA HIS A 90 3.29 -24.50 8.68
C HIS A 90 3.27 -23.73 9.99
N HIS A 91 2.07 -23.57 10.54
CA HIS A 91 1.86 -22.85 11.79
C HIS A 91 2.20 -23.71 13.01
N VAL A 92 2.94 -23.14 13.95
CA VAL A 92 3.25 -23.79 15.24
C VAL A 92 3.26 -22.79 16.38
N THR A 93 2.90 -23.27 17.57
CA THR A 93 3.05 -22.51 18.82
C THR A 93 4.25 -23.04 19.59
N VAL A 94 5.29 -22.23 19.73
CA VAL A 94 6.56 -22.61 20.38
C VAL A 94 7.09 -21.46 21.24
N ASP A 95 8.03 -21.77 22.12
CA ASP A 95 8.75 -20.72 22.88
C ASP A 95 9.84 -20.10 22.01
N VAL A 96 9.88 -18.76 22.01
CA VAL A 96 10.77 -17.97 21.16
C VAL A 96 11.49 -16.93 22.00
N ARG A 97 12.81 -16.84 21.86
CA ARG A 97 13.64 -15.74 22.41
C ARG A 97 13.80 -14.66 21.34
N LEU A 98 13.35 -13.45 21.64
CA LEU A 98 13.60 -12.25 20.82
C LEU A 98 14.78 -11.45 21.39
N PRO A 99 15.42 -10.57 20.58
CA PRO A 99 16.41 -9.63 21.08
C PRO A 99 15.87 -8.88 22.30
N GLU A 100 16.67 -8.84 23.38
CA GLU A 100 16.38 -8.12 24.62
C GLU A 100 15.10 -8.55 25.38
N LYS A 101 14.48 -9.69 25.02
CA LYS A 101 13.23 -10.17 25.65
C LYS A 101 13.36 -11.60 26.15
N GLU A 102 12.80 -11.89 27.31
CA GLU A 102 12.69 -13.27 27.82
C GLU A 102 11.95 -14.20 26.87
N PRO A 103 12.25 -15.53 26.89
CA PRO A 103 11.54 -16.49 26.07
C PRO A 103 10.04 -16.40 26.31
N GLN A 104 9.28 -16.40 25.23
CA GLN A 104 7.85 -16.21 25.26
C GLN A 104 7.16 -17.14 24.27
N ARG A 105 6.03 -17.68 24.68
CA ARG A 105 5.22 -18.54 23.82
C ARG A 105 4.59 -17.72 22.70
N ARG A 106 4.89 -18.08 21.46
CA ARG A 106 4.46 -17.35 20.27
C ARG A 106 4.02 -18.28 19.16
N VAL A 107 3.08 -17.80 18.35
CA VAL A 107 2.72 -18.42 17.07
C VAL A 107 3.67 -17.92 16.00
N LEU A 108 4.22 -18.86 15.24
CA LEU A 108 4.98 -18.59 14.03
C LEU A 108 4.51 -19.52 12.92
N SER A 109 4.73 -19.14 11.67
CA SER A 109 4.71 -20.06 10.54
C SER A 109 6.10 -20.27 9.96
N LEU A 110 6.38 -21.50 9.55
CA LEU A 110 7.52 -21.83 8.71
C LEU A 110 7.09 -21.77 7.25
N VAL A 111 7.84 -20.99 6.48
CA VAL A 111 7.54 -20.68 5.08
C VAL A 111 8.74 -21.09 4.23
N PRO A 112 8.58 -21.95 3.21
CA PRO A 112 9.69 -22.31 2.33
C PRO A 112 10.13 -21.08 1.52
N TYR A 113 11.43 -20.86 1.43
CA TYR A 113 11.99 -19.79 0.63
C TYR A 113 12.09 -20.24 -0.82
N GLU A 114 11.08 -19.90 -1.61
CA GLU A 114 10.94 -20.36 -3.00
C GLU A 114 11.80 -19.56 -4.00
N LEU A 115 12.21 -20.22 -5.09
CA LEU A 115 13.03 -19.60 -6.15
C LEU A 115 12.28 -18.51 -6.93
N CYS A 116 10.94 -18.52 -6.92
CA CYS A 116 10.13 -17.51 -7.62
C CYS A 116 10.43 -16.09 -7.15
N PHE A 117 10.80 -15.91 -5.87
CA PHE A 117 11.20 -14.61 -5.32
C PHE A 117 12.51 -14.08 -5.93
N LYS A 118 13.32 -14.94 -6.55
CA LYS A 118 14.56 -14.58 -7.26
C LYS A 118 14.40 -14.58 -8.78
N ALA A 119 13.20 -14.79 -9.31
CA ALA A 119 12.97 -14.79 -10.75
C ALA A 119 13.32 -13.43 -11.38
N ALA A 120 14.05 -13.47 -12.50
CA ALA A 120 14.49 -12.27 -13.20
C ALA A 120 13.32 -11.51 -13.85
N VAL A 121 12.32 -12.24 -14.35
CA VAL A 121 11.10 -11.68 -14.92
C VAL A 121 9.94 -12.04 -14.01
N LYS A 122 9.43 -11.05 -13.28
CA LYS A 122 8.28 -11.20 -12.38
C LYS A 122 7.51 -9.89 -12.24
N PHE A 123 6.26 -9.98 -11.82
CA PHE A 123 5.46 -8.85 -11.38
C PHE A 123 4.46 -9.29 -10.31
N ASP A 124 4.11 -8.34 -9.45
CA ASP A 124 3.15 -8.52 -8.36
C ASP A 124 1.75 -8.16 -8.86
N PHE A 125 0.77 -9.03 -8.63
CA PHE A 125 -0.64 -8.64 -8.76
C PHE A 125 -1.03 -7.89 -7.48
N LYS A 126 -0.63 -6.63 -7.46
CA LYS A 126 -0.83 -5.74 -6.33
C LYS A 126 -1.67 -4.55 -6.75
N ILE A 127 -2.71 -4.28 -5.96
CA ILE A 127 -3.57 -3.11 -6.13
C ILE A 127 -3.01 -1.88 -5.42
N GLU A 128 -3.39 -0.72 -5.92
CA GLU A 128 -3.34 0.53 -5.17
C GLU A 128 -4.74 0.84 -4.61
N PRO A 129 -4.88 1.24 -3.33
CA PRO A 129 -6.19 1.49 -2.71
C PRO A 129 -6.72 2.85 -3.17
N THR A 130 -7.27 2.90 -4.37
CA THR A 130 -7.70 4.13 -5.05
C THR A 130 -8.71 4.97 -4.26
N GLU A 131 -9.46 4.34 -3.35
CA GLU A 131 -10.41 5.00 -2.46
C GLU A 131 -9.71 5.90 -1.42
N LEU A 132 -8.44 5.61 -1.11
CA LEU A 132 -7.57 6.43 -0.27
C LEU A 132 -6.90 7.58 -1.03
N ASP A 133 -7.28 7.81 -2.29
CA ASP A 133 -6.78 8.91 -3.11
C ASP A 133 -7.91 9.88 -3.53
N PRO A 134 -8.35 10.76 -2.61
CA PRO A 134 -9.33 11.82 -2.89
C PRO A 134 -9.07 12.64 -4.16
N TYR A 135 -7.80 12.97 -4.45
CA TYR A 135 -7.44 13.68 -5.68
C TYR A 135 -7.90 12.89 -6.92
N LEU A 136 -7.58 11.60 -6.97
CA LEU A 136 -7.93 10.75 -8.10
C LEU A 136 -9.45 10.65 -8.28
N ILE A 137 -10.20 10.51 -7.19
CA ILE A 137 -11.66 10.47 -7.22
C ILE A 137 -12.25 11.80 -7.72
N ASP A 138 -11.80 12.94 -7.18
CA ASP A 138 -12.33 14.24 -7.57
C ASP A 138 -12.02 14.58 -9.03
N GLN A 139 -10.84 14.21 -9.55
CA GLN A 139 -10.47 14.46 -10.95
C GLN A 139 -11.16 13.51 -11.94
N HIS A 140 -11.58 12.32 -11.49
CA HIS A 140 -12.05 11.25 -12.37
C HIS A 140 -13.38 10.62 -11.92
N GLU A 141 -14.27 11.38 -11.29
CA GLU A 141 -15.53 10.90 -10.72
C GLU A 141 -16.35 10.05 -11.73
N ALA A 142 -16.51 10.54 -12.96
CA ALA A 142 -17.23 9.82 -14.03
C ALA A 142 -16.56 8.51 -14.45
N LEU A 143 -15.22 8.43 -14.38
CA LEU A 143 -14.49 7.21 -14.68
C LEU A 143 -14.71 6.16 -13.58
N PHE A 144 -14.67 6.58 -12.31
CA PHE A 144 -15.02 5.72 -11.18
C PHE A 144 -16.44 5.19 -11.30
N GLU A 145 -17.39 6.03 -11.70
CA GLU A 145 -18.76 5.62 -11.91
C GLU A 145 -18.87 4.51 -12.97
N LYS A 146 -18.29 4.74 -14.16
CA LYS A 146 -18.29 3.73 -15.23
C LYS A 146 -17.60 2.43 -14.81
N ALA A 147 -16.42 2.54 -14.19
CA ALA A 147 -15.65 1.38 -13.75
C ALA A 147 -16.40 0.59 -12.67
N ASN A 148 -17.03 1.24 -11.70
CA ASN A 148 -17.84 0.56 -10.67
C ASN A 148 -19.05 -0.14 -11.28
N LEU A 149 -19.76 0.51 -12.21
CA LEU A 149 -20.93 -0.10 -12.84
C LEU A 149 -20.54 -1.33 -13.68
N ALA A 150 -19.43 -1.25 -14.42
CA ALA A 150 -18.93 -2.35 -15.25
C ALA A 150 -18.33 -3.49 -14.40
N LEU A 151 -17.55 -3.17 -13.38
CA LEU A 151 -16.66 -4.14 -12.70
C LEU A 151 -17.14 -4.56 -11.31
N LEU A 152 -18.01 -3.80 -10.63
CA LEU A 152 -18.58 -4.17 -9.32
C LEU A 152 -20.07 -4.51 -9.42
N ALA A 153 -20.84 -3.71 -10.17
CA ALA A 153 -22.26 -3.97 -10.35
C ALA A 153 -22.57 -4.99 -11.46
N GLY A 154 -21.57 -5.35 -12.29
CA GLY A 154 -21.71 -6.31 -13.38
C GLY A 154 -22.68 -5.86 -14.47
N LYS A 155 -22.88 -4.54 -14.65
CA LYS A 155 -23.76 -4.02 -15.70
C LYS A 155 -23.05 -4.09 -17.05
N THR A 156 -23.48 -5.02 -17.89
CA THR A 156 -22.91 -5.26 -19.23
C THR A 156 -23.24 -4.18 -20.25
N GLU A 157 -24.20 -3.30 -19.96
CA GLU A 157 -24.63 -2.20 -20.84
C GLU A 157 -23.74 -0.94 -20.73
N VAL A 158 -22.76 -0.95 -19.83
CA VAL A 158 -21.86 0.19 -19.61
C VAL A 158 -20.73 0.14 -20.63
N ASP A 159 -20.65 1.17 -21.48
CA ASP A 159 -19.51 1.38 -22.36
C ASP A 159 -18.29 1.86 -21.54
N PHE A 160 -17.56 0.89 -20.99
CA PHE A 160 -16.32 1.11 -20.25
C PHE A 160 -15.12 0.67 -21.07
N ASN A 161 -14.26 1.63 -21.43
CA ASN A 161 -12.99 1.36 -22.06
C ASN A 161 -11.98 0.86 -21.01
N LEU A 162 -11.61 -0.42 -21.09
CA LEU A 162 -10.63 -1.03 -20.17
C LEU A 162 -9.26 -0.35 -20.17
N ASP A 163 -8.88 0.33 -21.25
CA ASP A 163 -7.61 1.05 -21.31
C ASP A 163 -7.56 2.24 -20.34
N ASP A 164 -8.73 2.82 -20.01
CA ASP A 164 -8.85 3.91 -19.05
C ASP A 164 -8.66 3.43 -17.61
N TYR A 165 -8.72 2.11 -17.34
CA TYR A 165 -8.48 1.56 -16.00
C TYR A 165 -7.07 1.89 -15.48
N ALA A 166 -6.11 2.12 -16.37
CA ALA A 166 -4.76 2.54 -16.00
C ALA A 166 -4.70 3.91 -15.29
N VAL A 167 -5.74 4.74 -15.42
CA VAL A 167 -5.88 5.99 -14.65
C VAL A 167 -6.22 5.67 -13.19
N LEU A 168 -7.08 4.68 -12.96
CA LEU A 168 -7.47 4.25 -11.61
C LEU A 168 -6.32 3.51 -10.94
N ASP A 169 -5.80 2.48 -11.58
CA ASP A 169 -4.68 1.69 -11.08
C ASP A 169 -3.67 1.44 -12.20
N PRO A 170 -2.54 2.19 -12.22
CA PRO A 170 -1.51 2.05 -13.25
C PRO A 170 -0.87 0.67 -13.30
N ARG A 171 -0.78 -0.05 -12.17
CA ARG A 171 -0.16 -1.39 -12.12
C ARG A 171 -1.05 -2.40 -12.80
N ILE A 172 -2.33 -2.40 -12.44
CA ILE A 172 -3.32 -3.28 -13.06
C ILE A 172 -3.49 -2.89 -14.54
N GLY A 173 -3.52 -1.60 -14.87
CA GLY A 173 -3.52 -1.13 -16.26
C GLY A 173 -2.34 -1.66 -17.09
N ALA A 174 -1.13 -1.72 -16.52
CA ALA A 174 0.02 -2.33 -17.18
C ALA A 174 -0.14 -3.85 -17.37
N ILE A 175 -0.75 -4.56 -16.42
CA ILE A 175 -1.09 -5.98 -16.57
C ILE A 175 -2.11 -6.18 -17.70
N LEU A 176 -3.18 -5.39 -17.74
CA LEU A 176 -4.19 -5.44 -18.81
C LEU A 176 -3.55 -5.28 -20.19
N LYS A 177 -2.64 -4.31 -20.35
CA LYS A 177 -1.88 -4.11 -21.60
C LYS A 177 -1.01 -5.32 -21.96
N ARG A 178 -0.34 -5.95 -20.98
CA ARG A 178 0.48 -7.16 -21.24
C ARG A 178 -0.39 -8.33 -21.71
N LEU A 179 -1.62 -8.45 -21.22
CA LEU A 179 -2.56 -9.50 -21.64
C LEU A 179 -3.01 -9.36 -23.10
N ASP A 180 -2.82 -8.20 -23.75
CA ASP A 180 -3.08 -8.05 -25.18
C ASP A 180 -2.09 -8.83 -26.04
N THR A 181 -0.82 -8.87 -25.61
CA THR A 181 0.28 -9.35 -26.45
C THR A 181 0.88 -10.67 -25.99
N ASP A 182 0.75 -11.04 -24.72
CA ASP A 182 1.37 -12.24 -24.16
C ASP A 182 0.36 -13.39 -23.98
N ALA A 183 0.25 -14.25 -24.99
CA ALA A 183 -0.69 -15.38 -24.98
C ALA A 183 -0.42 -16.38 -23.83
N SER A 184 0.84 -16.56 -23.44
CA SER A 184 1.20 -17.47 -22.35
C SER A 184 0.78 -16.90 -21.00
N LEU A 185 0.97 -15.59 -20.78
CA LEU A 185 0.49 -14.91 -19.58
C LEU A 185 -1.04 -14.93 -19.49
N ARG A 186 -1.75 -14.74 -20.62
CA ARG A 186 -3.22 -14.84 -20.65
C ARG A 186 -3.70 -16.16 -20.07
N LYS A 187 -3.11 -17.29 -20.48
CA LYS A 187 -3.49 -18.61 -19.98
C LYS A 187 -3.32 -18.72 -18.46
N VAL A 188 -2.17 -18.26 -17.96
CA VAL A 188 -1.83 -18.31 -16.52
C VAL A 188 -2.72 -17.38 -15.70
N MET A 189 -3.07 -16.20 -16.23
CA MET A 189 -4.04 -15.29 -15.61
C MET A 189 -5.45 -15.88 -15.60
N MET A 190 -5.89 -16.53 -16.68
CA MET A 190 -7.19 -17.21 -16.72
C MET A 190 -7.28 -18.33 -15.68
N GLU A 191 -6.20 -19.11 -15.51
CA GLU A 191 -6.08 -20.12 -14.45
C GLU A 191 -6.23 -19.48 -13.06
N PHE A 192 -5.41 -18.46 -12.77
CA PHE A 192 -5.47 -17.73 -11.50
C PHE A 192 -6.88 -17.20 -11.17
N LEU A 193 -7.52 -16.49 -12.11
CA LEU A 193 -8.84 -15.91 -11.90
C LEU A 193 -9.93 -16.97 -11.70
N THR A 194 -9.81 -18.12 -12.40
CA THR A 194 -10.74 -19.24 -12.26
C THR A 194 -10.60 -19.91 -10.90
N HIS A 195 -9.36 -20.13 -10.45
CA HIS A 195 -9.07 -20.70 -9.13
C HIS A 195 -9.49 -19.74 -8.01
N TYR A 196 -9.26 -18.44 -8.18
CA TYR A 196 -9.72 -17.44 -7.22
C TYR A 196 -11.26 -17.42 -7.15
N ARG A 197 -11.98 -17.42 -8.27
CA ARG A 197 -13.45 -17.48 -8.25
C ARG A 197 -13.94 -18.71 -7.47
N ALA A 198 -13.36 -19.88 -7.72
CA ALA A 198 -13.72 -21.10 -7.01
C ALA A 198 -13.41 -21.03 -5.51
N PHE A 199 -12.28 -20.42 -5.13
CA PHE A 199 -11.93 -20.17 -3.73
C PHE A 199 -12.94 -19.24 -3.06
N TYR A 200 -13.22 -18.07 -3.66
CA TYR A 200 -14.18 -17.11 -3.14
C TYR A 200 -15.58 -17.73 -2.97
N GLN A 201 -16.05 -18.51 -3.94
CA GLN A 201 -17.35 -19.19 -3.86
C GLN A 201 -17.44 -20.21 -2.71
N ARG A 202 -16.31 -20.77 -2.27
CA ARG A 202 -16.26 -21.76 -1.18
C ARG A 202 -16.05 -21.14 0.19
N THR A 203 -15.31 -20.04 0.28
CA THR A 203 -14.87 -19.46 1.55
C THR A 203 -15.46 -18.09 1.82
N ASN A 204 -15.97 -17.41 0.79
CA ASN A 204 -16.38 -16.01 0.82
C ASN A 204 -15.23 -15.05 1.20
N ILE A 205 -13.96 -15.50 1.11
CA ILE A 205 -12.77 -14.70 1.43
C ILE A 205 -12.26 -13.97 0.20
N ILE A 206 -12.03 -12.67 0.35
CA ILE A 206 -11.38 -11.82 -0.65
C ILE A 206 -9.88 -11.87 -0.38
N LEU A 207 -9.10 -12.40 -1.34
CA LEU A 207 -7.64 -12.52 -1.24
C LEU A 207 -6.97 -11.15 -1.14
N ASP A 208 -6.04 -11.00 -0.21
CA ASP A 208 -5.27 -9.77 -0.01
C ASP A 208 -4.28 -9.50 -1.14
N ALA A 209 -4.66 -8.59 -2.04
CA ALA A 209 -3.80 -8.08 -3.12
C ALA A 209 -3.07 -6.77 -2.75
N MET A 210 -3.04 -6.35 -1.48
CA MET A 210 -2.27 -5.17 -1.03
C MET A 210 -0.84 -5.52 -0.58
N GLY A 211 -0.67 -6.72 -0.03
CA GLY A 211 0.64 -7.21 0.41
C GLY A 211 1.61 -7.39 -0.75
N HIS A 212 2.89 -7.11 -0.50
CA HIS A 212 3.92 -7.26 -1.51
C HIS A 212 4.21 -8.74 -1.78
N GLU A 213 4.21 -9.12 -3.05
CA GLU A 213 4.44 -10.50 -3.52
C GLU A 213 3.49 -11.54 -2.92
N ASN A 214 2.31 -11.10 -2.46
CA ASN A 214 1.24 -11.99 -2.03
C ASN A 214 0.69 -12.79 -3.20
N ILE A 215 0.66 -12.22 -4.40
CA ILE A 215 0.22 -12.87 -5.63
C ILE A 215 1.26 -12.56 -6.70
N LEU A 216 2.25 -13.44 -6.84
CA LEU A 216 3.41 -13.21 -7.70
C LEU A 216 3.26 -13.95 -9.03
N PHE A 217 3.31 -13.23 -10.14
CA PHE A 217 3.46 -13.82 -11.47
C PHE A 217 4.93 -13.76 -11.88
N PHE A 218 5.48 -14.85 -12.38
CA PHE A 218 6.90 -14.93 -12.73
C PHE A 218 7.14 -15.89 -13.88
N LYS A 219 8.27 -15.73 -14.56
CA LYS A 219 8.77 -16.75 -15.48
C LYS A 219 9.72 -17.69 -14.76
N ASP A 220 9.50 -18.98 -14.93
CA ASP A 220 10.39 -20.02 -14.42
C ASP A 220 11.68 -20.15 -15.28
N ALA A 221 12.51 -21.13 -14.95
CA ALA A 221 13.76 -21.39 -15.66
C ALA A 221 13.56 -21.81 -17.14
N ALA A 222 12.35 -22.26 -17.51
CA ALA A 222 11.98 -22.60 -18.88
C ALA A 222 11.30 -21.43 -19.61
N ASP A 223 11.38 -20.21 -19.07
CA ASP A 223 10.75 -18.99 -19.60
C ASP A 223 9.21 -19.10 -19.70
N CYS A 224 8.60 -20.00 -18.92
CA CYS A 224 7.17 -20.18 -18.87
C CYS A 224 6.57 -19.35 -17.74
N TRP A 225 5.48 -18.63 -18.02
CA TRP A 225 4.75 -17.92 -16.97
C TRP A 225 4.14 -18.90 -15.98
N GLN A 226 4.27 -18.55 -14.71
CA GLN A 226 3.70 -19.21 -13.55
C GLN A 226 3.15 -18.14 -12.61
N PHE A 227 2.37 -18.55 -11.61
CA PHE A 227 2.06 -17.71 -10.47
C PHE A 227 2.23 -18.46 -9.14
N LYS A 228 2.41 -17.71 -8.07
CA LYS A 228 2.52 -18.18 -6.70
C LYS A 228 1.67 -17.32 -5.77
N ILE A 229 0.89 -17.98 -4.91
CA ILE A 229 0.03 -17.38 -3.89
C ILE A 229 0.72 -17.51 -2.53
N GLY A 230 1.05 -16.39 -1.93
CA GLY A 230 1.62 -16.27 -0.60
C GLY A 230 0.56 -16.01 0.47
N SER A 231 0.86 -15.10 1.40
CA SER A 231 0.00 -14.78 2.55
C SER A 231 -1.19 -13.89 2.17
N VAL A 232 -2.16 -14.46 1.46
CA VAL A 232 -3.34 -13.76 0.94
C VAL A 232 -4.57 -13.82 1.85
N ILE A 233 -4.59 -14.70 2.86
CA ILE A 233 -5.75 -14.85 3.74
C ILE A 233 -5.69 -13.81 4.86
N LYS A 234 -6.74 -13.00 4.93
CA LYS A 234 -6.99 -12.00 5.98
C LYS A 234 -8.43 -12.14 6.49
N HIS A 235 -8.92 -11.13 7.19
CA HIS A 235 -10.30 -11.04 7.65
C HIS A 235 -11.28 -10.55 6.57
N ASP A 236 -10.80 -10.16 5.40
CA ASP A 236 -11.63 -9.59 4.33
C ASP A 236 -12.53 -10.66 3.68
N THR A 237 -13.84 -10.56 3.92
CA THR A 237 -14.88 -11.43 3.35
C THR A 237 -15.94 -10.67 2.55
N GLY A 238 -16.59 -11.35 1.61
CA GLY A 238 -17.69 -10.82 0.80
C GLY A 238 -18.91 -10.44 1.63
N ASP A 239 -19.34 -11.33 2.54
CA ASP A 239 -20.51 -11.09 3.41
C ASP A 239 -20.34 -9.85 4.28
N TYR A 240 -19.18 -9.71 4.91
CA TYR A 240 -18.91 -8.55 5.77
C TYR A 240 -18.85 -7.28 4.93
N THR A 241 -18.17 -7.32 3.77
CA THR A 241 -18.11 -6.18 2.84
C THR A 241 -19.52 -5.74 2.40
N ARG A 242 -20.39 -6.69 2.03
CA ARG A 242 -21.79 -6.40 1.68
C ARG A 242 -22.54 -5.71 2.81
N GLU A 243 -22.43 -6.23 4.02
CA GLU A 243 -23.16 -5.68 5.17
C GLU A 243 -22.65 -4.29 5.56
N LEU A 244 -21.33 -4.09 5.48
CA LEU A 244 -20.70 -2.80 5.68
C LEU A 244 -21.23 -1.77 4.67
N TYR A 245 -21.26 -2.10 3.38
CA TYR A 245 -21.77 -1.20 2.35
C TYR A 245 -23.27 -0.92 2.48
N ARG A 246 -24.09 -1.90 2.88
CA ARG A 246 -25.50 -1.65 3.22
C ARG A 246 -25.64 -0.67 4.39
N THR A 247 -24.77 -0.79 5.39
CA THR A 247 -24.75 0.10 6.56
C THR A 247 -24.39 1.53 6.16
N ILE A 248 -23.35 1.68 5.33
CA ILE A 248 -22.92 2.98 4.77
C ILE A 248 -24.03 3.61 3.92
N HIS A 249 -24.63 2.83 3.01
CA HIS A 249 -25.71 3.28 2.14
C HIS A 249 -26.95 3.72 2.92
N ALA A 250 -27.21 3.10 4.07
CA ALA A 250 -28.30 3.46 4.97
C ALA A 250 -27.96 4.67 5.88
N ASP A 251 -26.85 5.37 5.64
CA ASP A 251 -26.33 6.47 6.45
C ASP A 251 -26.18 6.13 7.95
N LYS A 252 -25.95 4.86 8.28
CA LYS A 252 -25.72 4.42 9.65
C LYS A 252 -24.27 4.65 10.07
N PRO A 253 -24.00 5.00 11.34
CA PRO A 253 -22.63 5.17 11.82
C PRO A 253 -21.80 3.89 11.68
N VAL A 254 -20.61 4.02 11.11
CA VAL A 254 -19.59 2.96 11.02
C VAL A 254 -18.34 3.44 11.72
N GLU A 255 -17.85 2.65 12.67
CA GLU A 255 -16.56 2.88 13.28
C GLU A 255 -15.44 2.46 12.32
N LEU A 256 -14.53 3.36 11.95
CA LEU A 256 -13.37 3.04 11.11
C LEU A 256 -12.24 2.36 11.92
N ASN A 257 -12.52 1.20 12.50
CA ASN A 257 -11.48 0.31 13.02
C ASN A 257 -10.72 -0.36 11.86
N PHE A 258 -9.62 -1.08 12.18
CA PHE A 258 -8.77 -1.70 11.16
C PHE A 258 -9.54 -2.62 10.19
N VAL A 259 -10.50 -3.41 10.69
CA VAL A 259 -11.31 -4.32 9.87
C VAL A 259 -12.20 -3.52 8.91
N ASN A 260 -13.01 -2.61 9.45
CA ASN A 260 -13.87 -1.76 8.64
C ASN A 260 -13.08 -0.92 7.63
N PHE A 261 -11.88 -0.48 7.98
CA PHE A 261 -11.00 0.26 7.10
C PHE A 261 -10.59 -0.57 5.86
N THR A 262 -10.11 -1.80 6.01
CA THR A 262 -9.70 -2.61 4.85
C THR A 262 -10.87 -2.97 3.95
N HIS A 263 -12.02 -3.29 4.55
CA HIS A 263 -13.25 -3.54 3.81
C HIS A 263 -13.75 -2.31 3.06
N THR A 264 -13.64 -1.13 3.68
CA THR A 264 -14.08 0.13 3.07
C THR A 264 -13.21 0.52 1.89
N TYR A 265 -11.89 0.47 2.07
CA TYR A 265 -10.95 1.12 1.16
C TYR A 265 -10.14 0.18 0.27
N PHE A 266 -9.99 -1.10 0.63
CA PHE A 266 -9.18 -2.05 -0.15
C PHE A 266 -10.05 -3.00 -0.98
N SER A 267 -11.18 -3.46 -0.42
CA SER A 267 -12.05 -4.41 -1.09
C SER A 267 -12.59 -3.93 -2.44
N PRO A 268 -13.06 -2.66 -2.62
CA PRO A 268 -13.55 -2.22 -3.93
C PRO A 268 -12.46 -2.23 -4.99
N ALA A 269 -11.28 -1.68 -4.70
CA ALA A 269 -10.14 -1.69 -5.63
C ALA A 269 -9.71 -3.12 -5.99
N ASN A 270 -9.69 -4.03 -5.00
CA ASN A 270 -9.33 -5.42 -5.21
C ASN A 270 -10.32 -6.15 -6.13
N ILE A 271 -11.62 -6.02 -5.85
CA ILE A 271 -12.67 -6.62 -6.68
C ILE A 271 -12.63 -6.04 -8.10
N ARG A 272 -12.50 -4.71 -8.23
CA ARG A 272 -12.37 -4.08 -9.57
C ARG A 272 -11.17 -4.61 -10.33
N ALA A 273 -10.02 -4.78 -9.69
CA ALA A 273 -8.80 -5.23 -10.35
C ALA A 273 -8.95 -6.65 -10.93
N VAL A 274 -9.45 -7.60 -10.14
CA VAL A 274 -9.66 -8.98 -10.63
C VAL A 274 -10.76 -9.06 -11.68
N ASN A 275 -11.82 -8.28 -11.54
CA ASN A 275 -12.90 -8.24 -12.51
C ASN A 275 -12.49 -7.52 -13.80
N ALA A 276 -11.59 -6.54 -13.76
CA ALA A 276 -11.01 -5.91 -14.94
C ALA A 276 -10.19 -6.93 -15.76
N CYS A 277 -9.36 -7.74 -15.08
CA CYS A 277 -8.63 -8.82 -15.74
C CYS A 277 -9.57 -9.90 -16.28
N ALA A 278 -10.63 -10.26 -15.55
CA ALA A 278 -11.63 -11.21 -16.03
C ALA A 278 -12.35 -10.69 -17.28
N LEU A 279 -12.77 -9.42 -17.28
CA LEU A 279 -13.41 -8.77 -18.43
C LEU A 279 -12.48 -8.75 -19.65
N LYS A 280 -11.21 -8.39 -19.47
CA LYS A 280 -10.17 -8.40 -20.52
C LYS A 280 -9.97 -9.77 -21.16
N LEU A 281 -10.17 -10.83 -20.38
CA LEU A 281 -10.00 -12.23 -20.80
C LEU A 281 -11.33 -12.89 -21.19
N HIS A 282 -12.42 -12.14 -21.24
CA HIS A 282 -13.78 -12.63 -21.52
C HIS A 282 -14.23 -13.76 -20.58
N LEU A 283 -13.88 -13.66 -19.31
CA LEU A 283 -14.32 -14.54 -18.23
C LEU A 283 -15.47 -13.89 -17.44
N PRO A 284 -16.30 -14.69 -16.76
CA PRO A 284 -17.22 -14.15 -15.75
C PRO A 284 -16.47 -13.37 -14.67
N PRO A 285 -17.11 -12.45 -13.94
CA PRO A 285 -16.47 -11.79 -12.80
C PRO A 285 -15.97 -12.81 -11.77
N VAL A 286 -14.89 -12.48 -11.05
CA VAL A 286 -14.36 -13.31 -9.95
C VAL A 286 -15.22 -13.17 -8.71
N ILE A 287 -15.67 -11.94 -8.43
CA ILE A 287 -16.59 -11.59 -7.34
C ILE A 287 -17.69 -10.71 -7.93
N ASP A 288 -18.96 -11.13 -7.86
CA ASP A 288 -20.11 -10.47 -8.51
C ASP A 288 -21.26 -10.11 -7.55
N ASP A 289 -21.12 -10.48 -6.28
CA ASP A 289 -22.13 -10.33 -5.24
C ASP A 289 -21.82 -9.19 -4.25
N VAL A 290 -20.66 -8.55 -4.35
CA VAL A 290 -20.30 -7.34 -3.58
C VAL A 290 -20.53 -6.10 -4.43
N ARG A 291 -21.44 -5.22 -4.00
CA ARG A 291 -21.83 -4.00 -4.73
C ARG A 291 -21.73 -2.79 -3.83
N ILE A 292 -21.22 -1.69 -4.36
CA ILE A 292 -21.18 -0.37 -3.71
C ILE A 292 -21.68 0.69 -4.68
N ASP A 293 -22.44 1.64 -4.17
CA ASP A 293 -22.80 2.84 -4.94
C ASP A 293 -21.57 3.74 -5.06
N THR A 294 -21.29 4.25 -6.26
CA THR A 294 -20.21 5.21 -6.49
C THR A 294 -20.35 6.44 -5.60
N ARG A 295 -21.59 6.88 -5.33
CA ARG A 295 -21.85 7.99 -4.40
C ARG A 295 -21.33 7.70 -3.00
N ASP A 296 -21.52 6.48 -2.51
CA ASP A 296 -21.04 6.07 -1.19
C ASP A 296 -19.51 6.04 -1.17
N LEU A 297 -18.88 5.55 -2.25
CA LEU A 297 -17.43 5.55 -2.42
C LEU A 297 -16.82 6.95 -2.39
N ILE A 298 -17.42 7.89 -3.13
CA ILE A 298 -17.00 9.30 -3.14
C ILE A 298 -17.16 9.91 -1.75
N LYS A 299 -18.30 9.66 -1.08
CA LYS A 299 -18.57 10.14 0.28
C LYS A 299 -17.47 9.66 1.24
N MET A 300 -17.16 8.37 1.24
CA MET A 300 -16.14 7.79 2.11
C MET A 300 -14.76 8.41 1.88
N SER A 301 -14.37 8.63 0.62
CA SER A 301 -13.10 9.30 0.32
C SER A 301 -13.06 10.75 0.83
N ARG A 302 -14.19 11.47 0.73
CA ARG A 302 -14.32 12.85 1.27
C ARG A 302 -14.33 12.90 2.80
N ASP A 303 -14.75 11.82 3.46
CA ASP A 303 -14.78 11.67 4.92
C ASP A 303 -13.42 11.25 5.53
N LEU A 304 -12.39 11.01 4.71
CA LEU A 304 -11.03 10.79 5.18
C LEU A 304 -10.52 11.99 6.01
N PRO A 305 -9.64 11.75 7.00
CA PRO A 305 -9.00 12.83 7.75
C PRO A 305 -8.39 13.88 6.83
N ILE A 306 -8.54 15.15 7.20
CA ILE A 306 -7.99 16.27 6.41
C ILE A 306 -6.49 16.09 6.11
N PRO A 307 -5.64 15.62 7.04
CA PRO A 307 -4.22 15.37 6.72
C PRO A 307 -4.02 14.28 5.66
N GLU A 308 -4.83 13.21 5.68
CA GLU A 308 -4.77 12.15 4.66
C GLU A 308 -5.22 12.67 3.30
N ARG A 309 -6.28 13.49 3.26
CA ARG A 309 -6.72 14.17 2.04
C ARG A 309 -5.63 15.09 1.49
N MET A 310 -5.02 15.93 2.33
CA MET A 310 -3.89 16.78 1.93
C MET A 310 -2.73 15.95 1.37
N LEU A 311 -2.42 14.80 1.97
CA LEU A 311 -1.37 13.91 1.47
C LEU A 311 -1.67 13.37 0.07
N SER A 312 -2.92 13.02 -0.22
CA SER A 312 -3.35 12.62 -1.57
C SER A 312 -3.09 13.74 -2.58
N TYR A 313 -3.57 14.97 -2.35
CA TYR A 313 -3.29 16.11 -3.24
C TYR A 313 -1.78 16.39 -3.40
N ALA A 314 -1.02 16.32 -2.30
CA ALA A 314 0.42 16.54 -2.33
C ALA A 314 1.17 15.51 -3.19
N ARG A 315 0.76 14.23 -3.17
CA ARG A 315 1.34 13.17 -4.00
C ARG A 315 1.18 13.44 -5.50
N HIS A 316 0.13 14.16 -5.88
CA HIS A 316 -0.16 14.57 -7.27
C HIS A 316 0.34 15.98 -7.59
N GLY A 317 1.01 16.65 -6.66
CA GLY A 317 1.57 17.99 -6.86
C GLY A 317 0.56 19.14 -6.74
N ASP A 318 -0.66 18.88 -6.29
CA ASP A 318 -1.69 19.89 -6.10
C ASP A 318 -1.53 20.59 -4.73
N PHE A 319 -0.50 21.42 -4.63
CA PHE A 319 -0.20 22.16 -3.39
C PHE A 319 -1.12 23.37 -3.17
N GLU A 320 -1.85 23.81 -4.19
CA GLU A 320 -2.91 24.80 -4.03
C GLU A 320 -4.03 24.23 -3.17
N LYS A 321 -4.49 23.01 -3.49
CA LYS A 321 -5.51 22.33 -2.68
C LYS A 321 -5.03 21.96 -1.29
N VAL A 322 -3.75 21.57 -1.14
CA VAL A 322 -3.12 21.39 0.18
C VAL A 322 -3.22 22.68 1.00
N THR A 323 -2.89 23.82 0.40
CA THR A 323 -2.92 25.14 1.07
C THR A 323 -4.35 25.56 1.43
N GLU A 324 -5.31 25.30 0.54
CA GLU A 324 -6.74 25.53 0.78
C GLU A 324 -7.23 24.74 2.00
N LEU A 325 -6.98 23.43 2.03
CA LEU A 325 -7.38 22.55 3.13
C LEU A 325 -6.71 22.94 4.44
N LEU A 326 -5.40 23.22 4.40
CA LEU A 326 -4.61 23.65 5.55
C LEU A 326 -5.18 24.94 6.17
N THR A 327 -5.54 25.91 5.32
CA THR A 327 -6.05 27.22 5.75
C THR A 327 -7.47 27.11 6.28
N THR A 328 -8.34 26.38 5.57
CA THR A 328 -9.76 26.20 5.90
C THR A 328 -9.93 25.46 7.23
N HIS A 329 -9.11 24.42 7.46
CA HIS A 329 -9.24 23.54 8.62
C HIS A 329 -8.21 23.83 9.73
N LYS A 330 -7.50 24.96 9.67
CA LYS A 330 -6.39 25.28 10.61
C LYS A 330 -6.74 25.16 12.10
N GLN A 331 -8.02 25.38 12.47
CA GLN A 331 -8.48 25.33 13.86
C GLN A 331 -8.82 23.92 14.35
N THR A 332 -9.01 22.97 13.43
CA THR A 332 -9.36 21.58 13.75
C THR A 332 -8.20 20.61 13.56
N LEU A 333 -7.16 21.03 12.84
CA LEU A 333 -5.96 20.22 12.59
C LEU A 333 -5.11 20.07 13.85
N CYS A 334 -4.68 18.85 14.14
CA CYS A 334 -3.84 18.50 15.28
C CYS A 334 -3.01 17.25 14.98
N PHE A 335 -1.95 17.03 15.74
CA PHE A 335 -1.25 15.74 15.75
C PHE A 335 -2.04 14.78 16.64
N SER A 336 -2.71 13.81 16.05
CA SER A 336 -3.46 12.78 16.75
C SER A 336 -3.02 11.38 16.33
N LEU A 337 -3.34 10.35 17.10
CA LEU A 337 -3.03 8.96 16.73
C LEU A 337 -3.55 8.58 15.34
N ARG A 338 -4.67 9.18 14.91
CA ARG A 338 -5.33 8.87 13.64
C ARG A 338 -4.47 9.26 12.43
N ASP A 339 -3.85 10.44 12.48
CA ASP A 339 -3.36 11.13 11.27
C ASP A 339 -2.01 11.86 11.44
N PHE A 340 -1.33 11.70 12.59
CA PHE A 340 -0.02 12.34 12.84
C PHE A 340 1.03 12.04 11.76
N TRP A 341 0.94 10.87 11.14
CA TRP A 341 1.89 10.34 10.17
C TRP A 341 1.80 11.03 8.81
N ALA A 342 0.66 11.65 8.47
CA ALA A 342 0.47 12.27 7.17
C ALA A 342 1.31 13.55 7.00
N TYR A 343 1.46 14.32 8.08
CA TYR A 343 2.17 15.61 8.05
C TYR A 343 3.64 15.55 7.58
N PRO A 344 4.49 14.65 8.11
CA PRO A 344 5.86 14.52 7.61
C PRO A 344 5.89 14.01 6.16
N LEU A 345 4.96 13.13 5.76
CA LEU A 345 4.90 12.63 4.38
C LEU A 345 4.51 13.72 3.39
N ILE A 346 3.59 14.64 3.75
CA ILE A 346 3.28 15.80 2.92
C ILE A 346 4.55 16.65 2.71
N ALA A 347 5.36 16.87 3.75
CA ALA A 347 6.62 17.60 3.62
C ALA A 347 7.62 16.90 2.69
N ASP A 348 7.62 15.57 2.64
CA ASP A 348 8.40 14.79 1.67
C ASP A 348 7.90 15.01 0.24
N GLU A 349 6.58 15.06 0.03
CA GLU A 349 6.02 15.33 -1.29
C GLU A 349 6.37 16.73 -1.80
N TYR A 350 6.44 17.78 -0.95
CA TYR A 350 6.98 19.09 -1.36
C TYR A 350 8.39 18.99 -1.94
N VAL A 351 9.26 18.15 -1.36
CA VAL A 351 10.63 17.95 -1.83
C VAL A 351 10.64 17.12 -3.11
N LYS A 352 9.90 16.01 -3.13
CA LYS A 352 9.81 15.09 -4.26
C LYS A 352 9.24 15.74 -5.52
N GLN A 353 8.24 16.60 -5.35
CA GLN A 353 7.62 17.40 -6.41
C GLN A 353 8.35 18.73 -6.68
N GLN A 354 9.57 18.89 -6.14
CA GLN A 354 10.49 20.00 -6.42
C GLN A 354 9.86 21.39 -6.19
N GLN A 355 9.01 21.52 -5.17
CA GLN A 355 8.39 22.79 -4.85
C GLN A 355 9.43 23.81 -4.35
N PRO A 356 9.19 25.12 -4.57
CA PRO A 356 10.08 26.16 -4.06
C PRO A 356 10.27 26.00 -2.54
N PRO A 357 11.50 26.18 -2.00
CA PRO A 357 11.72 25.98 -0.57
C PRO A 357 10.91 26.94 0.30
N ALA A 358 10.54 28.12 -0.21
CA ALA A 358 9.61 29.02 0.46
C ALA A 358 8.23 28.37 0.72
N ALA A 359 7.71 27.58 -0.23
CA ALA A 359 6.44 26.88 -0.08
C ALA A 359 6.52 25.78 1.00
N LEU A 360 7.60 24.99 0.99
CA LEU A 360 7.87 24.02 2.07
C LEU A 360 8.02 24.73 3.43
N GLY A 361 8.71 25.88 3.46
CA GLY A 361 8.86 26.70 4.66
C GLY A 361 7.51 27.16 5.22
N HIS A 362 6.59 27.63 4.38
CA HIS A 362 5.23 28.01 4.80
C HIS A 362 4.46 26.82 5.38
N TYR A 363 4.50 25.66 4.71
CA TYR A 363 3.87 24.44 5.19
C TYR A 363 4.42 24.02 6.56
N LEU A 364 5.74 23.89 6.69
CA LEU A 364 6.39 23.51 7.95
C LEU A 364 6.09 24.50 9.07
N HIS A 365 6.06 25.80 8.75
CA HIS A 365 5.71 26.84 9.70
C HIS A 365 4.27 26.68 10.22
N ALA A 366 3.30 26.47 9.34
CA ALA A 366 1.91 26.25 9.72
C ALA A 366 1.75 25.00 10.59
N VAL A 367 2.22 23.85 10.11
CA VAL A 367 2.04 22.56 10.78
C VAL A 367 2.81 22.46 12.11
N SER A 368 3.96 23.13 12.22
CA SER A 368 4.72 23.18 13.47
C SER A 368 3.94 23.79 14.64
N ARG A 369 2.87 24.55 14.38
CA ARG A 369 2.03 25.18 15.40
C ARG A 369 0.81 24.36 15.80
N PHE A 370 0.52 23.25 15.12
CA PHE A 370 -0.63 22.44 15.44
C PHE A 370 -0.53 21.83 16.85
N PRO A 371 -1.64 21.79 17.60
CA PRO A 371 -1.68 21.14 18.91
C PRO A 371 -1.44 19.63 18.77
N VAL A 372 -1.13 18.99 19.89
CA VAL A 372 -0.92 17.54 19.97
C VAL A 372 -2.00 16.96 20.89
N VAL A 373 -2.68 15.91 20.43
CA VAL A 373 -3.67 15.15 21.19
C VAL A 373 -3.12 13.74 21.37
N LEU A 374 -2.76 13.40 22.61
CA LEU A 374 -2.10 12.14 22.91
C LEU A 374 -3.11 11.04 23.26
N PRO A 375 -2.92 9.81 22.74
CA PRO A 375 -3.66 8.65 23.21
C PRO A 375 -3.23 8.28 24.64
N ALA A 376 -4.03 7.44 25.29
CA ALA A 376 -3.74 6.95 26.64
C ALA A 376 -2.57 5.96 26.67
N ASP A 377 -2.34 5.22 25.57
CA ASP A 377 -1.22 4.30 25.43
C ASP A 377 0.10 5.06 25.27
N GLU A 378 1.09 4.73 26.12
CA GLU A 378 2.36 5.45 26.17
C GLU A 378 3.21 5.28 24.90
N ASP A 379 3.18 4.11 24.27
CA ASP A 379 3.98 3.85 23.08
C ASP A 379 3.36 4.52 21.85
N GLU A 380 2.03 4.52 21.75
CA GLU A 380 1.32 5.33 20.75
C GLU A 380 1.51 6.83 20.97
N ALA A 381 1.50 7.30 22.22
CA ALA A 381 1.79 8.70 22.54
C ALA A 381 3.21 9.10 22.15
N LYS A 382 4.21 8.22 22.37
CA LYS A 382 5.58 8.43 21.87
C LYS A 382 5.63 8.55 20.35
N ARG A 383 4.86 7.74 19.61
CA ARG A 383 4.81 7.82 18.14
C ARG A 383 4.26 9.16 17.65
N VAL A 384 3.17 9.64 18.26
CA VAL A 384 2.57 10.94 17.91
C VAL A 384 3.54 12.08 18.21
N ASN A 385 4.15 12.09 19.39
CA ASN A 385 5.16 13.09 19.77
C ASN A 385 6.41 13.02 18.87
N GLY A 386 6.89 11.82 18.56
CA GLY A 386 8.05 11.64 17.70
C GLY A 386 7.87 12.28 16.33
N ALA A 387 6.70 12.12 15.70
CA ALA A 387 6.41 12.77 14.42
C ALA A 387 6.35 14.30 14.52
N LYS A 388 5.83 14.83 15.63
CA LYS A 388 5.84 16.28 15.89
C LYS A 388 7.27 16.80 16.01
N ASP A 389 8.10 16.12 16.80
CA ASP A 389 9.49 16.49 17.02
C ASP A 389 10.31 16.43 15.73
N ASP A 390 10.10 15.41 14.90
CA ASP A 390 10.77 15.28 13.63
C ASP A 390 10.38 16.40 12.65
N LEU A 391 9.11 16.82 12.64
CA LEU A 391 8.68 17.98 11.86
C LEU A 391 9.32 19.28 12.37
N LEU A 392 9.46 19.45 13.68
CA LEU A 392 10.16 20.60 14.27
C LEU A 392 11.66 20.62 13.93
N LYS A 393 12.33 19.47 14.00
CA LYS A 393 13.74 19.33 13.57
C LYS A 393 13.89 19.67 12.09
N ARG A 394 13.01 19.15 11.25
CA ARG A 394 13.02 19.43 9.80
C ARG A 394 12.83 20.91 9.52
N LYS A 395 11.89 21.57 10.21
CA LYS A 395 11.71 23.02 10.10
C LYS A 395 12.98 23.77 10.50
N LYS A 396 13.61 23.42 11.62
CA LYS A 396 14.86 24.05 12.06
C LYS A 396 15.96 23.92 11.01
N LEU A 397 16.18 22.71 10.50
CA LEU A 397 17.18 22.46 9.45
C LEU A 397 16.87 23.21 8.14
N HIS A 398 15.58 23.31 7.78
CA HIS A 398 15.14 24.08 6.62
C HIS A 398 15.44 25.57 6.80
N ASP A 399 15.08 26.16 7.94
CA ASP A 399 15.32 27.57 8.25
C ASP A 399 16.81 27.90 8.28
N GLU A 400 17.64 27.04 8.88
CA GLU A 400 19.11 27.19 8.90
C GLU A 400 19.70 27.18 7.48
N LYS A 401 19.28 26.25 6.63
CA LYS A 401 19.71 26.19 5.23
C LYS A 401 19.27 27.42 4.44
N TRP A 402 18.03 27.86 4.64
CA TRP A 402 17.48 29.04 3.96
C TRP A 402 18.21 30.32 4.35
N MET A 403 18.48 30.51 5.65
CA MET A 403 19.26 31.63 6.17
C MET A 403 20.70 31.62 5.65
N SER A 404 21.36 30.45 5.63
CA SER A 404 22.72 30.32 5.07
C SER A 404 22.76 30.62 3.58
N HIS A 405 21.77 30.18 2.80
CA HIS A 405 21.67 30.49 1.37
C HIS A 405 21.40 31.98 1.15
N GLY A 406 20.54 32.60 1.96
CA GLY A 406 20.30 34.05 1.97
C GLY A 406 21.58 34.84 2.27
N GLN A 407 22.38 34.41 3.24
CA GLN A 407 23.66 35.04 3.57
C GLN A 407 24.69 34.87 2.44
N GLN A 408 24.77 33.70 1.81
CA GLN A 408 25.68 33.45 0.67
C GLN A 408 25.28 34.21 -0.59
N THR A 409 24.00 34.26 -0.94
CA THR A 409 23.49 35.04 -2.08
C THR A 409 23.63 36.54 -1.85
N THR A 410 23.40 37.02 -0.63
CA THR A 410 23.65 38.42 -0.27
C THR A 410 25.14 38.75 -0.33
N ALA A 411 26.03 37.87 0.18
CA ALA A 411 27.47 38.04 0.06
C ALA A 411 27.94 38.05 -1.40
N LEU A 412 27.45 37.14 -2.25
CA LEU A 412 27.77 37.12 -3.69
C LEU A 412 27.23 38.35 -4.43
N SER A 413 26.05 38.87 -4.04
CA SER A 413 25.52 40.13 -4.58
C SER A 413 26.35 41.35 -4.16
N HIS A 414 26.99 41.30 -2.99
CA HIS A 414 27.97 42.31 -2.55
C HIS A 414 29.34 42.18 -3.24
N PHE A 415 29.66 41.03 -3.83
CA PHE A 415 30.85 40.83 -4.68
C PHE A 415 30.60 41.11 -6.16
N GLY A 416 29.36 41.43 -6.56
CA GLY A 416 29.00 41.90 -7.90
C GLY A 416 29.35 43.36 -8.14
N PHE A 417 30.60 43.77 -7.92
CA PHE A 417 31.08 45.11 -8.28
C PHE A 417 32.57 45.12 -8.65
N TRP A 418 32.96 44.31 -9.63
CA TRP A 418 34.13 44.58 -10.46
C TRP A 418 33.70 44.56 -11.93
N ALA A 419 33.04 45.63 -12.35
CA ALA A 419 33.08 46.04 -13.74
C ALA A 419 34.43 46.76 -13.96
N PRO A 420 35.28 46.34 -14.91
CA PRO A 420 36.33 47.21 -15.40
C PRO A 420 35.67 48.35 -16.18
N LYS A 421 35.93 49.60 -15.78
CA LYS A 421 35.55 50.79 -16.54
C LYS A 421 36.59 51.07 -17.64
N ASP A 422 36.05 51.24 -18.85
CA ASP A 422 36.53 51.97 -20.05
C ASP A 422 37.80 51.44 -20.75
N ALA A 423 37.94 51.34 -22.07
CA ALA A 423 37.32 52.02 -23.25
C ALA A 423 37.29 50.99 -24.43
N ASP A 424 36.58 51.11 -25.55
CA ASP A 424 36.25 52.25 -26.41
C ASP A 424 35.17 51.80 -27.42
N LYS A 425 34.26 52.72 -27.81
CA LYS A 425 33.58 52.91 -29.13
C LYS A 425 33.26 51.66 -29.98
N GLU A 426 32.02 51.43 -30.45
CA GLU A 426 31.29 52.28 -31.39
C GLU A 426 29.87 51.70 -31.68
N LYS A 427 28.91 52.61 -31.89
CA LYS A 427 27.66 52.54 -32.68
C LYS A 427 26.38 51.90 -32.10
N ALA A 428 25.40 52.80 -31.94
CA ALA A 428 23.95 52.63 -31.79
C ALA A 428 23.30 51.96 -33.02
N PRO A 429 22.02 51.49 -32.96
CA PRO A 429 20.81 52.33 -32.76
C PRO A 429 19.90 51.81 -31.62
N GLN A 430 19.33 52.64 -30.73
CA GLN A 430 18.13 53.51 -30.85
C GLN A 430 16.85 52.84 -31.41
N ASN A 431 15.95 52.51 -30.45
CA ASN A 431 14.50 52.80 -30.37
C ASN A 431 13.56 52.18 -31.44
N ASN A 432 12.35 51.68 -31.15
CA ASN A 432 11.46 51.83 -30.00
C ASN A 432 10.21 50.90 -30.17
N VAL A 433 9.57 50.50 -29.04
CA VAL A 433 8.09 50.48 -28.81
C VAL A 433 7.30 49.30 -29.44
N ASP A 434 6.47 48.50 -28.77
CA ASP A 434 5.75 48.65 -27.48
C ASP A 434 5.36 47.29 -26.85
N GLU A 435 5.39 47.27 -25.52
CA GLU A 435 4.64 46.38 -24.61
C GLU A 435 3.15 46.77 -24.59
N ALA A 436 2.24 45.80 -24.37
CA ALA A 436 1.12 46.02 -23.45
C ALA A 436 0.34 44.73 -23.12
N PHE A 437 0.44 44.36 -21.83
CA PHE A 437 -0.66 43.98 -20.94
C PHE A 437 -1.48 42.70 -21.16
N LEU A 438 -1.23 41.71 -20.30
CA LEU A 438 -2.18 40.69 -19.83
C LEU A 438 -2.43 40.89 -18.33
N LEU A 439 -3.65 41.24 -17.95
CA LEU A 439 -4.23 41.00 -16.62
C LEU A 439 -5.76 41.02 -16.72
N SER A 440 -6.37 39.86 -16.42
CA SER A 440 -7.54 39.75 -15.54
C SER A 440 -7.65 38.31 -15.07
#